data_AF-A0A838I3W2-F1
#
_entry.id   AF-A0A838I3W2-F1
#
_cell.length_a   1.000
_cell.length_b   1.000
_cell.length_c   1.000
_cell.angle_alpha   90.00
_cell.angle_beta   90.00
_cell.angle_gamma   90.00
#
_symmetry.space_group_name_H-M   'P 1'
#
loop_
_entity.id
_entity.type
_entity.pdbx_description
1 polymer ?
#
loop_
_entity_poly.entity_id
_entity_poly.type
_entity_poly.pdbx_seq_one_letter_code
_entity_poly.pdbx_strand_id
1 'polypeptide(L)'
;MDSVNNPTAQRKLLAYTLPMAVFLGGLALVTLLKAIGGSFWLTSPEYWVFPLQTFASAAVLFWFWRDYEFQGLKKILFVLVVAVFVFALWIAPQMWLGFSPRTEGFNPDSFSAQPTAYWTTVCLRFLRLVVIVPLVEEIFWRGFLLRYFIHEKFEEVPFGAFSWLSFAVVTVGFTFAHTRADWVAAAVTGALYNLVAYRTRSLTSCVLAHAVTNLLLGLWIMQSRQWGFW
;
A
#
# COMPACT_ATOMS: atom_id res chain seq x y z
N MET A 1 -29.82 -0.59 -4.63
CA MET A 1 -30.10 0.69 -5.33
C MET A 1 -30.38 1.87 -4.38
N ASP A 2 -30.64 1.65 -3.08
CA ASP A 2 -30.97 2.74 -2.13
C ASP A 2 -29.76 3.51 -1.54
N SER A 3 -28.52 3.05 -1.79
CA SER A 3 -27.30 3.71 -1.29
C SER A 3 -26.98 5.03 -2.01
N VAL A 4 -27.55 5.26 -3.21
CA VAL A 4 -27.27 6.44 -4.05
C VAL A 4 -27.88 7.73 -3.48
N ASN A 5 -28.80 7.66 -2.52
CA ASN A 5 -29.48 8.84 -1.97
C ASN A 5 -29.20 9.12 -0.48
N ASN A 6 -28.24 8.43 0.14
CA ASN A 6 -27.81 8.72 1.53
C ASN A 6 -26.46 9.47 1.54
N PRO A 7 -26.44 10.79 1.79
CA PRO A 7 -25.22 11.60 1.76
C PRO A 7 -24.11 11.08 2.69
N THR A 8 -24.48 10.49 3.83
CA THR A 8 -23.52 9.94 4.80
C THR A 8 -22.85 8.67 4.29
N ALA A 9 -23.63 7.77 3.67
CA ALA A 9 -23.11 6.54 3.08
C ALA A 9 -22.18 6.84 1.89
N GLN A 10 -22.56 7.81 1.04
CA GLN A 10 -21.71 8.29 -0.05
C GLN A 10 -20.38 8.87 0.46
N ARG A 11 -20.44 9.70 1.52
CA ARG A 11 -19.24 10.28 2.12
C ARG A 11 -18.30 9.19 2.64
N LYS A 12 -18.81 8.17 3.33
CA LYS A 12 -17.99 7.03 3.79
C LYS A 12 -17.41 6.24 2.62
N LEU A 13 -18.19 5.99 1.57
CA LEU A 13 -17.65 5.30 0.38
C LEU A 13 -16.49 6.09 -0.24
N LEU A 14 -16.64 7.40 -0.41
CA LEU A 14 -15.57 8.28 -0.91
C LEU A 14 -14.34 8.26 0.01
N ALA A 15 -14.54 8.36 1.32
CA ALA A 15 -13.44 8.33 2.29
C ALA A 15 -12.56 7.08 2.12
N TYR A 16 -13.16 5.91 1.90
CA TYR A 16 -12.44 4.64 1.85
C TYR A 16 -11.93 4.26 0.45
N THR A 17 -12.41 4.92 -0.62
CA THR A 17 -12.06 4.58 -2.02
C THR A 17 -11.26 5.67 -2.73
N LEU A 18 -11.51 6.95 -2.44
CA LEU A 18 -10.86 8.06 -3.13
C LEU A 18 -9.33 8.13 -2.90
N PRO A 19 -8.77 7.88 -1.68
CA PRO A 19 -7.33 7.83 -1.52
C PRO A 19 -6.67 6.79 -2.42
N MET A 20 -7.28 5.60 -2.53
CA MET A 20 -6.82 4.54 -3.43
C MET A 20 -6.94 4.96 -4.90
N ALA A 21 -8.06 5.57 -5.30
CA ALA A 21 -8.25 6.04 -6.67
C ALA A 21 -7.20 7.11 -7.07
N VAL A 22 -6.90 8.06 -6.18
CA VAL A 22 -5.84 9.08 -6.39
C VAL A 22 -4.47 8.42 -6.49
N PHE A 23 -4.20 7.44 -5.63
CA PHE A 23 -2.96 6.68 -5.68
C PHE A 23 -2.84 5.92 -7.02
N LEU A 24 -3.84 5.14 -7.43
CA LEU A 24 -3.83 4.44 -8.71
C LEU A 24 -3.72 5.40 -9.91
N GLY A 25 -4.37 6.57 -9.85
CA GLY A 25 -4.24 7.62 -10.85
C GLY A 25 -2.80 8.11 -11.03
N GLY A 26 -2.05 8.27 -9.95
CA GLY A 26 -0.62 8.60 -10.00
C GLY A 26 0.23 7.50 -10.65
N LEU A 27 -0.08 6.22 -10.42
CA LEU A 27 0.62 5.10 -11.06
C LEU A 27 0.32 5.02 -12.57
N ALA A 28 -0.94 5.23 -12.94
CA ALA A 28 -1.35 5.32 -14.33
C ALA A 28 -0.64 6.50 -15.04
N LEU A 29 -0.55 7.66 -14.37
CA LEU A 29 0.17 8.81 -14.91
C LEU A 29 1.65 8.51 -15.16
N VAL A 30 2.36 7.87 -14.22
CA VAL A 30 3.75 7.43 -14.45
C VAL A 30 3.86 6.56 -15.71
N THR A 31 2.96 5.59 -15.86
CA THR A 31 2.96 4.66 -16.99
C THR A 31 2.74 5.39 -18.31
N LEU A 32 1.77 6.31 -18.37
CA LEU A 32 1.45 7.10 -19.56
C LEU A 32 2.60 8.03 -19.94
N LEU A 33 3.21 8.73 -18.98
CA LEU A 33 4.32 9.64 -19.24
C LEU A 33 5.56 8.90 -19.76
N LYS A 34 5.88 7.73 -19.18
CA LYS A 34 6.96 6.88 -19.69
C LYS A 34 6.72 6.40 -21.11
N ALA A 35 5.47 6.12 -21.48
CA ALA A 35 5.10 5.71 -22.83
C ALA A 35 5.23 6.84 -23.86
N ILE A 36 5.02 8.10 -23.45
CA ILE A 36 5.25 9.28 -24.30
C ILE A 36 6.76 9.50 -24.52
N GLY A 37 7.57 9.36 -23.46
CA GLY A 37 9.01 9.53 -23.52
C GLY A 37 9.46 10.96 -23.86
N GLY A 38 10.72 11.11 -24.30
CA GLY A 38 11.29 12.41 -24.68
C GLY A 38 12.21 12.98 -23.61
N SER A 39 11.80 14.06 -22.95
CA SER A 39 12.62 14.72 -21.92
C SER A 39 12.79 13.84 -20.68
N PHE A 40 13.83 14.09 -19.87
CA PHE A 40 14.08 13.37 -18.62
C PHE A 40 12.83 13.32 -17.70
N TRP A 41 12.06 14.40 -17.65
CA TRP A 41 10.83 14.51 -16.85
C TRP A 41 9.72 13.55 -17.29
N LEU A 42 9.79 13.06 -18.53
CA LEU A 42 8.87 12.09 -19.13
C LEU A 42 9.44 10.66 -19.14
N THR A 43 10.77 10.49 -19.22
CA THR A 43 11.42 9.17 -19.12
C THR A 43 11.50 8.66 -17.69
N SER A 44 11.63 9.58 -16.72
CA SER A 44 11.74 9.28 -15.29
C SER A 44 10.71 10.07 -14.44
N PRO A 45 9.41 10.00 -14.77
CA PRO A 45 8.37 10.80 -14.11
C PRO A 45 8.17 10.41 -12.64
N GLU A 46 8.58 9.22 -12.23
CA GLU A 46 8.52 8.75 -10.84
C GLU A 46 9.16 9.72 -9.84
N TYR A 47 10.20 10.47 -10.24
CA TYR A 47 10.90 11.41 -9.36
C TYR A 47 10.06 12.61 -8.94
N TRP A 48 9.01 12.97 -9.69
CA TRP A 48 8.12 14.08 -9.35
C TRP A 48 6.66 13.63 -9.15
N VAL A 49 6.20 12.62 -9.88
CA VAL A 49 4.85 12.08 -9.74
C VAL A 49 4.67 11.39 -8.39
N PHE A 50 5.66 10.64 -7.89
CA PHE A 50 5.52 9.98 -6.59
C PHE A 50 5.39 10.98 -5.42
N PRO A 51 6.21 12.04 -5.32
CA PRO A 51 5.95 13.12 -4.36
C PRO A 51 4.55 13.72 -4.49
N LEU A 52 4.13 14.09 -5.70
CA LEU A 52 2.81 14.68 -5.94
C LEU A 52 1.68 13.74 -5.51
N GLN A 53 1.74 12.48 -5.94
CA GLN A 53 0.83 11.40 -5.56
C GLN A 53 0.76 11.23 -4.03
N THR A 54 1.91 11.29 -3.36
CA THR A 54 2.04 11.15 -1.90
C THR A 54 1.28 12.27 -1.20
N PHE A 55 1.52 13.53 -1.59
CA PHE A 55 0.84 14.68 -0.98
C PHE A 55 -0.64 14.76 -1.35
N ALA A 56 -1.02 14.43 -2.58
CA ALA A 56 -2.42 14.36 -2.99
C ALA A 56 -3.19 13.30 -2.19
N SER A 57 -2.62 12.10 -2.05
CA SER A 57 -3.24 11.03 -1.24
C SER A 57 -3.30 11.42 0.24
N ALA A 58 -2.25 12.02 0.78
CA ALA A 58 -2.22 12.51 2.16
C ALA A 58 -3.29 13.60 2.42
N ALA A 59 -3.49 14.53 1.48
CA ALA A 59 -4.51 15.56 1.58
C ALA A 59 -5.92 14.95 1.63
N VAL A 60 -6.20 13.96 0.77
CA VAL A 60 -7.49 13.24 0.79
C VAL A 60 -7.67 12.47 2.10
N LEU A 61 -6.65 11.74 2.55
CA LEU A 61 -6.68 11.03 3.83
C LEU A 61 -6.95 11.99 5.00
N PHE A 62 -6.28 13.14 5.03
CA PHE A 62 -6.47 14.11 6.10
C PHE A 62 -7.86 14.74 6.06
N TRP A 63 -8.39 15.02 4.87
CA TRP A 63 -9.75 15.54 4.69
C TRP A 63 -10.82 14.61 5.27
N PHE A 64 -10.66 13.30 5.09
CA PHE A 64 -11.57 12.27 5.59
C PHE A 64 -11.11 11.65 6.92
N TRP A 65 -10.15 12.24 7.62
CA TRP A 65 -9.51 11.61 8.78
C TRP A 65 -10.49 11.16 9.87
N ARG A 66 -11.57 11.93 10.06
CA ARG A 66 -12.61 11.66 11.07
C ARG A 66 -13.64 10.61 10.62
N ASP A 67 -13.66 10.26 9.34
CA ASP A 67 -14.55 9.26 8.76
C ASP A 67 -13.96 7.82 8.87
N TYR A 68 -12.67 7.70 9.20
CA TYR A 68 -11.98 6.43 9.37
C TYR A 68 -12.16 5.83 10.78
N GLU A 69 -12.38 4.52 10.82
CA GLU A 69 -12.58 3.78 12.07
C GLU A 69 -11.25 3.20 12.56
N PHE A 70 -10.40 4.05 13.15
CA PHE A 70 -9.14 3.61 13.77
C PHE A 70 -9.37 3.10 15.20
N GLN A 71 -9.36 1.77 15.37
CA GLN A 71 -9.37 1.16 16.71
C GLN A 71 -7.98 1.22 17.33
N GLY A 72 -7.87 1.08 18.66
CA GLY A 72 -6.59 0.96 19.33
C GLY A 72 -5.73 -0.20 18.80
N LEU A 73 -4.41 -0.10 19.00
CA LEU A 73 -3.46 -1.16 18.67
C LEU A 73 -3.76 -2.42 19.49
N LYS A 74 -3.79 -3.58 18.82
CA LYS A 74 -4.11 -4.87 19.43
C LYS A 74 -3.14 -5.92 18.95
N LYS A 75 -2.74 -6.82 19.87
CA LYS A 75 -1.87 -7.98 19.58
C LYS A 75 -0.55 -7.58 18.88
N ILE A 76 0.13 -6.56 19.42
CA ILE A 76 1.34 -5.97 18.83
C ILE A 76 2.39 -7.04 18.48
N LEU A 77 2.67 -7.99 19.37
CA LEU A 77 3.64 -9.06 19.08
C LEU A 77 3.25 -9.88 17.84
N PHE A 78 1.98 -10.27 17.72
CA PHE A 78 1.48 -10.99 16.54
C PHE A 78 1.60 -10.14 15.27
N VAL A 79 1.25 -8.86 15.35
CA VAL A 79 1.39 -7.88 14.24
C VAL A 79 2.84 -7.79 13.77
N LEU A 80 3.79 -7.66 14.70
CA LEU A 80 5.22 -7.55 14.39
C LEU A 80 5.78 -8.85 13.81
N VAL A 81 5.39 -10.02 14.35
CA VAL A 81 5.80 -11.32 13.79
C VAL A 81 5.29 -11.49 12.36
N VAL A 82 4.03 -11.16 12.10
CA VAL A 82 3.48 -11.20 10.73
C VAL A 82 4.23 -10.23 9.83
N ALA A 83 4.52 -9.01 10.27
CA ALA A 83 5.24 -8.03 9.47
C ALA A 83 6.66 -8.49 9.09
N VAL A 84 7.41 -9.05 10.05
CA VAL A 84 8.76 -9.60 9.79
C VAL A 84 8.69 -10.81 8.85
N PHE A 85 7.71 -11.69 9.03
CA PHE A 85 7.50 -12.83 8.14
C PHE A 85 7.16 -12.39 6.72
N VAL A 86 6.26 -11.41 6.57
CA VAL A 86 5.91 -10.85 5.26
C VAL A 86 7.14 -10.20 4.61
N PHE A 87 7.92 -9.40 5.35
CA PHE A 87 9.18 -8.85 4.84
C PHE A 87 10.13 -9.95 4.32
N ALA A 88 10.34 -11.01 5.11
CA ALA A 88 11.16 -12.15 4.70
C ALA A 88 10.62 -12.80 3.41
N LEU A 89 9.30 -12.98 3.31
CA LEU A 89 8.64 -13.51 2.11
C LEU A 89 8.91 -12.65 0.87
N TRP A 90 8.89 -11.32 0.98
CA TRP A 90 9.14 -10.41 -0.15
C TRP A 90 10.57 -10.50 -0.69
N ILE A 91 11.57 -10.66 0.19
CA ILE A 91 12.98 -10.75 -0.22
C ILE A 91 13.41 -12.19 -0.54
N ALA A 92 12.60 -13.18 -0.18
CA ALA A 92 12.92 -14.60 -0.30
C ALA A 92 13.37 -15.04 -1.71
N PRO A 93 12.75 -14.58 -2.81
CA PRO A 93 13.16 -15.01 -4.14
C PRO A 93 14.63 -14.69 -4.43
N GLN A 94 15.07 -13.47 -4.11
CA GLN A 94 16.45 -13.01 -4.35
C GLN A 94 17.42 -13.51 -3.29
N MET A 95 16.97 -13.67 -2.04
CA MET A 95 17.84 -14.08 -0.93
C MET A 95 18.10 -15.59 -0.87
N TRP A 96 17.08 -16.41 -1.17
CA TRP A 96 17.12 -17.85 -0.89
C TRP A 96 16.76 -18.73 -2.08
N LEU A 97 16.06 -18.20 -3.09
CA LEU A 97 15.60 -19.00 -4.24
C LEU A 97 16.43 -18.76 -5.51
N GLY A 98 17.49 -17.94 -5.44
CA GLY A 98 18.44 -17.73 -6.54
C GLY A 98 17.92 -16.85 -7.68
N PHE A 99 16.87 -16.05 -7.46
CA PHE A 99 16.37 -15.11 -8.46
C PHE A 99 17.36 -13.95 -8.63
N SER A 100 17.49 -13.44 -9.86
CA SER A 100 18.37 -12.31 -10.15
C SER A 100 18.00 -11.06 -9.32
N PRO A 101 19.00 -10.28 -8.87
CA PRO A 101 18.76 -9.02 -8.17
C PRO A 101 17.94 -8.02 -9.00
N ARG A 102 17.07 -7.26 -8.34
CA ARG A 102 16.19 -6.27 -8.99
C ARG A 102 16.84 -4.89 -9.01
N THR A 103 17.85 -4.68 -9.85
CA THR A 103 18.61 -3.41 -9.91
C THR A 103 17.88 -2.27 -10.63
N GLU A 104 16.92 -2.59 -11.51
CA GLU A 104 16.14 -1.60 -12.24
C GLU A 104 15.00 -1.05 -11.40
N GLY A 105 14.84 0.27 -11.35
CA GLY A 105 13.77 0.93 -10.61
C GLY A 105 14.13 2.36 -10.21
N PHE A 106 13.43 2.87 -9.19
CA PHE A 106 13.70 4.19 -8.65
C PHE A 106 15.09 4.22 -7.98
N ASN A 107 16.08 4.84 -8.63
CA ASN A 107 17.45 4.88 -8.11
C ASN A 107 17.79 6.26 -7.52
N PRO A 108 17.89 6.42 -6.19
CA PRO A 108 18.27 7.69 -5.57
C PRO A 108 19.72 8.10 -5.88
N ASP A 109 20.61 7.17 -6.24
CA ASP A 109 22.03 7.44 -6.56
C ASP A 109 22.19 8.35 -7.79
N SER A 110 21.12 8.52 -8.59
CA SER A 110 21.04 9.53 -9.65
C SER A 110 21.26 10.95 -9.14
N PHE A 111 21.04 11.20 -7.83
CA PHE A 111 21.30 12.48 -7.17
C PHE A 111 22.50 12.44 -6.23
N SER A 112 23.38 11.44 -6.33
CA SER A 112 24.55 11.28 -5.44
C SER A 112 25.46 12.51 -5.36
N ALA A 113 25.56 13.30 -6.44
CA ALA A 113 26.32 14.55 -6.46
C ALA A 113 25.63 15.73 -5.76
N GLN A 114 24.37 15.58 -5.35
CA GLN A 114 23.52 16.65 -4.77
C GLN A 114 22.90 16.15 -3.45
N PRO A 115 23.61 16.27 -2.32
CA PRO A 115 23.19 15.69 -1.04
C PRO A 115 21.76 16.06 -0.63
N THR A 116 21.36 17.32 -0.83
CA THR A 116 20.00 17.79 -0.54
C THR A 116 18.96 17.05 -1.38
N ALA A 117 19.15 16.98 -2.70
CA ALA A 117 18.22 16.30 -3.61
C ALA A 117 18.14 14.79 -3.33
N TYR A 118 19.28 14.16 -3.03
CA TYR A 118 19.37 12.75 -2.62
C TYR A 118 18.52 12.48 -1.37
N TRP A 119 18.77 13.21 -0.28
CA TRP A 119 18.07 12.96 0.99
C TRP A 119 16.61 13.37 0.95
N THR A 120 16.26 14.47 0.25
CA THR A 120 14.84 14.84 0.03
C THR A 120 14.10 13.70 -0.67
N THR A 121 14.69 13.16 -1.73
CA THR A 121 14.10 12.06 -2.49
C THR A 121 13.94 10.80 -1.63
N VAL A 122 14.98 10.39 -0.90
CA VAL A 122 14.93 9.23 0.00
C VAL A 122 13.84 9.41 1.07
N CYS A 123 13.79 10.57 1.74
CA CYS A 123 12.79 10.85 2.76
C CYS A 123 11.35 10.80 2.21
N LEU A 124 11.10 11.38 1.03
CA LEU A 124 9.79 11.34 0.39
C LEU A 124 9.40 9.92 -0.04
N ARG A 125 10.38 9.11 -0.48
CA ARG A 125 10.17 7.70 -0.80
C ARG A 125 9.80 6.88 0.43
N PHE A 126 10.48 7.09 1.56
CA PHE A 126 10.11 6.44 2.82
C PHE A 126 8.76 6.92 3.35
N LEU A 127 8.43 8.22 3.27
CA LEU A 127 7.12 8.73 3.64
C LEU A 127 6.00 8.05 2.83
N ARG A 128 6.19 7.96 1.51
CA ARG A 128 5.27 7.23 0.63
C ARG A 128 5.13 5.77 1.05
N LEU A 129 6.26 5.06 1.14
CA LEU A 129 6.28 3.61 1.35
C LEU A 129 5.80 3.20 2.75
N VAL A 130 6.22 3.90 3.80
CA VAL A 130 5.98 3.49 5.20
C VAL A 130 4.70 4.08 5.78
N VAL A 131 4.25 5.24 5.29
CA VAL A 131 3.10 5.94 5.86
C VAL A 131 1.92 5.97 4.90
N ILE A 132 2.10 6.56 3.72
CA ILE A 132 0.96 6.82 2.82
C ILE A 132 0.43 5.53 2.21
N VAL A 133 1.29 4.64 1.71
CA VAL A 133 0.87 3.36 1.12
C VAL A 133 0.09 2.51 2.14
N PRO A 134 0.60 2.22 3.36
CA PRO A 134 -0.17 1.47 4.36
C PRO A 134 -1.51 2.09 4.72
N LEU A 135 -1.59 3.42 4.84
CA LEU A 135 -2.86 4.09 5.11
C LEU A 135 -3.84 3.90 3.95
N VAL A 136 -3.43 4.25 2.73
CA VAL A 136 -4.27 4.13 1.53
C VAL A 136 -4.74 2.69 1.32
N GLU A 137 -3.82 1.74 1.39
CA GLU A 137 -4.10 0.34 1.09
C GLU A 137 -4.94 -0.33 2.17
N GLU A 138 -4.61 -0.18 3.45
CA GLU A 138 -5.35 -0.88 4.51
C GLU A 138 -6.75 -0.30 4.72
N ILE A 139 -6.93 1.02 4.53
CA ILE A 139 -8.26 1.65 4.52
C ILE A 139 -9.10 1.04 3.39
N PHE A 140 -8.54 0.90 2.19
CA PHE A 140 -9.28 0.33 1.05
C PHE A 140 -9.54 -1.17 1.19
N TRP A 141 -8.49 -1.98 1.39
CA TRP A 141 -8.61 -3.44 1.40
C TRP A 141 -9.36 -3.95 2.63
N ARG A 142 -8.97 -3.50 3.84
CA ARG A 142 -9.46 -4.06 5.12
C ARG A 142 -10.60 -3.21 5.67
N GLY A 143 -10.49 -1.89 5.53
CA GLY A 143 -11.53 -0.95 5.92
C GLY A 143 -12.75 -1.01 5.00
N PHE A 144 -12.60 -1.25 3.70
CA PHE A 144 -13.72 -1.26 2.76
C PHE A 144 -13.99 -2.64 2.15
N LEU A 145 -13.12 -3.16 1.29
CA LEU A 145 -13.46 -4.32 0.46
C LEU A 145 -13.78 -5.59 1.27
N LEU A 146 -13.04 -5.88 2.34
CA LEU A 146 -13.36 -7.03 3.21
C LEU A 146 -14.79 -6.99 3.76
N ARG A 147 -15.32 -5.79 4.02
CA ARG A 147 -16.66 -5.56 4.56
C ARG A 147 -17.71 -5.45 3.46
N TYR A 148 -17.37 -4.79 2.35
CA TYR A 148 -18.26 -4.59 1.21
C TYR A 148 -18.70 -5.91 0.57
N PHE A 149 -17.79 -6.88 0.44
CA PHE A 149 -18.12 -8.22 -0.06
C PHE A 149 -18.89 -9.11 0.93
N ILE A 150 -19.17 -8.61 2.14
CA ILE A 150 -20.12 -9.23 3.08
C ILE A 150 -21.48 -8.56 2.92
N HIS A 151 -21.50 -7.21 2.87
CA HIS A 151 -22.71 -6.42 2.69
C HIS A 151 -22.36 -5.05 2.06
N GLU A 152 -23.14 -4.59 1.08
CA GLU A 152 -22.86 -3.34 0.34
C GLU A 152 -22.78 -2.11 1.25
N LYS A 153 -23.62 -2.06 2.30
CA LYS A 153 -23.50 -1.08 3.39
C LYS A 153 -22.41 -1.55 4.36
N PHE A 154 -21.16 -1.47 3.89
CA PHE A 154 -19.99 -2.03 4.57
C PHE A 154 -19.76 -1.45 5.97
N GLU A 155 -20.27 -0.24 6.23
CA GLU A 155 -20.23 0.43 7.52
C GLU A 155 -21.11 -0.23 8.60
N GLU A 156 -22.12 -1.01 8.19
CA GLU A 156 -22.94 -1.82 9.10
C GLU A 156 -22.20 -3.12 9.50
N VAL A 157 -21.14 -3.48 8.78
CA VAL A 157 -20.35 -4.69 9.03
C VAL A 157 -19.22 -4.36 10.04
N PRO A 158 -19.14 -5.08 11.17
CA PRO A 158 -18.06 -4.88 12.13
C PRO A 158 -16.68 -5.12 11.51
N PHE A 159 -15.69 -4.29 11.84
CA PHE A 159 -14.31 -4.50 11.37
C PHE A 159 -13.77 -5.86 11.86
N GLY A 160 -13.27 -6.66 10.91
CA GLY A 160 -12.78 -8.02 11.17
C GLY A 160 -13.86 -9.10 11.18
N ALA A 161 -15.08 -8.80 10.71
CA ALA A 161 -16.05 -9.83 10.32
C ALA A 161 -15.50 -10.70 9.19
N PHE A 162 -15.80 -12.00 9.24
CA PHE A 162 -15.25 -12.98 8.32
C PHE A 162 -16.29 -13.47 7.31
N SER A 163 -15.88 -13.61 6.07
CA SER A 163 -16.58 -14.35 5.01
C SER A 163 -15.53 -14.98 4.10
N TRP A 164 -15.77 -16.22 3.67
CA TRP A 164 -14.89 -16.90 2.72
C TRP A 164 -14.80 -16.16 1.39
N LEU A 165 -15.92 -15.59 0.92
CA LEU A 165 -15.94 -14.81 -0.31
C LEU A 165 -15.08 -13.56 -0.19
N SER A 166 -15.26 -12.77 0.87
CA SER A 166 -14.50 -11.53 1.05
C SER A 166 -13.01 -11.78 1.26
N PHE A 167 -12.66 -12.84 2.00
CA PHE A 167 -11.28 -13.29 2.15
C PHE A 167 -10.64 -13.60 0.79
N ALA A 168 -11.29 -14.46 -0.02
CA ALA A 168 -10.76 -14.87 -1.31
C ALA A 168 -10.64 -13.70 -2.29
N VAL A 169 -11.68 -12.87 -2.40
CA VAL A 169 -11.69 -11.74 -3.33
C VAL A 169 -10.64 -10.69 -2.97
N VAL A 170 -10.49 -10.36 -1.68
CA VAL A 170 -9.47 -9.39 -1.26
C VAL A 170 -8.06 -9.95 -1.43
N THR A 171 -7.82 -11.22 -1.11
CA THR A 171 -6.51 -11.84 -1.35
C THR A 171 -6.14 -11.86 -2.84
N VAL A 172 -7.07 -12.26 -3.70
CA VAL A 172 -6.86 -12.29 -5.16
C VAL A 172 -6.70 -10.88 -5.73
N GLY A 173 -7.54 -9.93 -5.31
CA GLY A 173 -7.46 -8.53 -5.71
C GLY A 173 -6.12 -7.90 -5.33
N PHE A 174 -5.65 -8.12 -4.10
CA PHE A 174 -4.34 -7.67 -3.64
C PHE A 174 -3.21 -8.31 -4.47
N THR A 175 -3.33 -9.58 -4.82
CA THR A 175 -2.35 -10.28 -5.68
C THR A 175 -2.23 -9.61 -7.05
N PHE A 176 -3.35 -9.33 -7.71
CA PHE A 176 -3.35 -8.70 -9.03
C PHE A 176 -2.97 -7.22 -9.02
N ALA A 177 -3.01 -6.55 -7.87
CA ALA A 177 -2.45 -5.21 -7.71
C ALA A 177 -0.91 -5.18 -7.79
N HIS A 178 -0.26 -6.34 -7.73
CA HIS A 178 1.20 -6.48 -7.79
C HIS A 178 1.66 -7.07 -9.12
N THR A 179 2.96 -6.90 -9.42
CA THR A 179 3.55 -7.44 -10.65
C THR A 179 3.54 -8.97 -10.64
N ARG A 180 3.57 -9.60 -11.82
CA ARG A 180 3.50 -11.08 -11.94
C ARG A 180 4.63 -11.78 -11.19
N ALA A 181 5.81 -11.17 -11.12
CA ALA A 181 6.95 -11.71 -10.39
C ALA A 181 6.66 -11.82 -8.88
N ASP A 182 5.75 -11.00 -8.37
CA ASP A 182 5.44 -10.88 -6.95
C ASP A 182 4.16 -11.62 -6.56
N TRP A 183 3.43 -12.25 -7.49
CA TRP A 183 2.10 -12.82 -7.23
C TRP A 183 2.06 -13.82 -6.08
N VAL A 184 3.05 -14.72 -5.97
CA VAL A 184 3.08 -15.69 -4.87
C VAL A 184 3.26 -14.97 -3.52
N ALA A 185 4.21 -14.04 -3.44
CA ALA A 185 4.46 -13.25 -2.23
C ALA A 185 3.25 -12.37 -1.88
N ALA A 186 2.62 -11.74 -2.88
CA ALA A 186 1.45 -10.89 -2.71
C ALA A 186 0.22 -11.69 -2.26
N ALA A 187 -0.02 -12.90 -2.79
CA ALA A 187 -1.13 -13.75 -2.38
C ALA A 187 -1.03 -14.15 -0.90
N VAL A 188 0.16 -14.61 -0.48
CA VAL A 188 0.39 -14.97 0.93
C VAL A 188 0.32 -13.73 1.82
N THR A 189 0.88 -12.59 1.40
CA THR A 189 0.79 -11.31 2.11
C THR A 189 -0.67 -10.86 2.30
N GLY A 190 -1.46 -10.88 1.23
CA GLY A 190 -2.88 -10.51 1.24
C GLY A 190 -3.68 -11.35 2.24
N ALA A 191 -3.44 -12.67 2.24
CA ALA A 191 -4.04 -13.59 3.19
C ALA A 191 -3.60 -13.32 4.65
N LEU A 192 -2.31 -13.07 4.88
CA LEU A 192 -1.77 -12.79 6.22
C LEU A 192 -2.27 -11.47 6.78
N TYR A 193 -2.36 -10.42 5.98
CA TYR A 193 -2.93 -9.15 6.42
C TYR A 193 -4.45 -9.24 6.65
N ASN A 194 -5.18 -10.05 5.87
CA ASN A 194 -6.57 -10.38 6.20
C ASN A 194 -6.65 -11.10 7.56
N LEU A 195 -5.76 -12.05 7.83
CA LEU A 195 -5.66 -12.70 9.14
C LEU A 195 -5.37 -11.68 10.26
N VAL A 196 -4.51 -10.67 10.02
CA VAL A 196 -4.29 -9.57 10.97
C VAL A 196 -5.58 -8.82 11.25
N ALA A 197 -6.35 -8.47 10.22
CA ALA A 197 -7.64 -7.81 10.38
C ALA A 197 -8.62 -8.63 11.22
N TYR A 198 -8.77 -9.93 10.94
CA TYR A 198 -9.68 -10.81 11.68
C TYR A 198 -9.24 -11.06 13.12
N ARG A 199 -7.94 -11.22 13.36
CA ARG A 199 -7.41 -11.55 14.69
C ARG A 199 -7.32 -10.33 15.60
N THR A 200 -7.05 -9.15 15.06
CA THR A 200 -6.90 -7.91 15.84
C THR A 200 -8.20 -7.13 15.91
N ARG A 201 -9.07 -7.20 14.89
CA ARG A 201 -10.24 -6.32 14.73
C ARG A 201 -9.84 -4.85 14.92
N SER A 202 -8.75 -4.46 14.28
CA SER A 202 -8.15 -3.13 14.38
C SER A 202 -7.50 -2.73 13.06
N LEU A 203 -8.04 -1.68 12.43
CA LEU A 203 -7.46 -1.09 11.23
C LEU A 203 -6.04 -0.56 11.50
N THR A 204 -5.85 0.08 12.65
CA THR A 204 -4.54 0.59 13.10
C THR A 204 -3.49 -0.53 13.20
N SER A 205 -3.90 -1.73 13.61
CA SER A 205 -2.98 -2.89 13.67
C SER A 205 -2.63 -3.42 12.28
N CYS A 206 -3.53 -3.31 11.30
CA CYS A 206 -3.25 -3.66 9.91
C CYS A 206 -2.29 -2.64 9.28
N VAL A 207 -2.55 -1.34 9.49
CA VAL A 207 -1.66 -0.25 9.05
C VAL A 207 -0.27 -0.43 9.65
N LEU A 208 -0.17 -0.79 10.95
CA LEU A 208 1.12 -1.04 11.59
C LEU A 208 1.85 -2.26 11.00
N ALA A 209 1.17 -3.40 10.76
CA ALA A 209 1.78 -4.57 10.13
C ALA A 209 2.40 -4.20 8.76
N HIS A 210 1.62 -3.47 7.95
CA HIS A 210 2.04 -3.05 6.63
C HIS A 210 3.18 -2.02 6.71
N ALA A 211 3.07 -0.99 7.55
CA ALA A 211 4.12 0.02 7.75
C ALA A 211 5.45 -0.59 8.21
N VAL A 212 5.44 -1.56 9.13
CA VAL A 212 6.67 -2.23 9.60
C VAL A 212 7.28 -3.07 8.50
N THR A 213 6.47 -3.84 7.77
CA THR A 213 6.94 -4.60 6.60
C THR A 213 7.63 -3.69 5.59
N ASN A 214 6.99 -2.57 5.28
CA ASN A 214 7.47 -1.58 4.32
C ASN A 214 8.70 -0.82 4.81
N LEU A 215 8.82 -0.57 6.12
CA LEU A 215 10.03 0.00 6.71
C LEU A 215 11.22 -0.95 6.54
N LEU A 216 11.03 -2.24 6.89
CA LEU A 216 12.08 -3.25 6.73
C LEU A 216 12.46 -3.42 5.25
N LEU A 217 11.48 -3.44 4.35
CA LEU A 217 11.72 -3.50 2.92
C LEU A 217 12.48 -2.26 2.43
N GLY A 218 12.09 -1.05 2.85
CA GLY A 218 12.79 0.19 2.52
C GLY A 218 14.26 0.18 2.97
N LEU A 219 14.53 -0.30 4.19
CA LEU A 219 15.91 -0.45 4.70
C LEU A 219 16.70 -1.48 3.88
N TRP A 220 16.07 -2.62 3.57
CA TRP A 220 16.68 -3.65 2.71
C TRP A 220 17.02 -3.12 1.32
N ILE A 221 16.14 -2.32 0.71
CA ILE A 221 16.38 -1.71 -0.60
C ILE A 221 17.60 -0.81 -0.55
N MET A 222 17.70 0.06 0.46
CA MET A 222 18.85 0.95 0.62
C MET A 222 20.16 0.17 0.82
N GLN A 223 20.11 -0.94 1.56
CA GLN A 223 21.29 -1.78 1.80
C GLN A 223 21.71 -2.58 0.55
N SER A 224 20.74 -3.17 -0.14
CA SER A 224 21.00 -4.12 -1.25
C SER A 224 21.05 -3.47 -2.63
N ARG A 225 20.66 -2.20 -2.74
CA ARG A 225 20.48 -1.46 -4.01
C ARG A 225 19.53 -2.16 -4.99
N GLN A 226 18.62 -2.98 -4.48
CA GLN A 226 17.59 -3.62 -5.29
C GLN A 226 16.41 -2.66 -5.50
N TRP A 227 16.65 -1.64 -6.32
CA TRP A 227 15.74 -0.52 -6.58
C TRP A 227 14.37 -0.94 -7.14
N GLY A 228 14.25 -2.14 -7.71
CA GLY A 228 12.99 -2.64 -8.27
C GLY A 228 11.93 -3.06 -7.25
N PHE A 229 12.20 -2.94 -5.95
CA PHE A 229 11.21 -3.10 -4.88
C PHE A 229 10.56 -1.78 -4.43
N TRP A 230 11.04 -0.63 -4.92
CA TRP A 230 10.45 0.69 -4.66
C TRP A 230 9.11 0.90 -5.39
#